data_AF-A0A7Y1X8S1-F1
#
_entry.id   AF-A0A7Y1X8S1-F1
#
_cell.length_a   1.000
_cell.length_b   1.000
_cell.length_c   1.000
_cell.angle_alpha   90.00
_cell.angle_beta   90.00
_cell.angle_gamma   90.00
#
_symmetry.space_group_name_H-M   'P 1'
#
loop_
_entity.id
_entity.type
_entity.pdbx_description
1 polymer ?
#
loop_
_entity_poly.entity_id
_entity_poly.type
_entity_poly.pdbx_seq_one_letter_code
_entity_poly.pdbx_strand_id
1 'polypeptide(L)'
;MSRKPSNPIPGLKYHTFDFERGIEHLELYGVRYYVAFSEEALAEVAEQPDVFEEVAVSGPFHVYELPRFDLVDVATHQPAVYEDGRGASLFSTVLGVPQSIITGEDLAAEFGELAFEWYEEIELVDRLVAADGPPEWPRIEGLEDLPLVPLGEHDAVTNVVITDDTLTFDTTAIGVPHLVKISYFPNWKAEGATGPYRATPSLMMVVPTSEHVELSFERTWAEWLGILMTVVGLAVTLPFAWRQMRKP
;
A
#
# COMPACT_ATOMS: atom_id res chain seq x y z
N MET A 1 -13.31 11.01 3.76
CA MET A 1 -14.33 12.09 3.82
C MET A 1 -15.75 11.54 3.76
N SER A 2 -16.29 11.01 4.86
CA SER A 2 -17.70 10.57 4.90
C SER A 2 -18.42 11.23 6.07
N ARG A 3 -19.65 11.69 5.83
CA ARG A 3 -20.51 12.27 6.86
C ARG A 3 -21.05 11.22 7.84
N LYS A 4 -21.21 9.97 7.37
CA LYS A 4 -21.65 8.82 8.19
C LYS A 4 -20.78 7.61 7.86
N PRO A 5 -19.54 7.57 8.36
CA PRO A 5 -18.68 6.41 8.19
C PRO A 5 -19.27 5.19 8.93
N SER A 6 -19.07 3.99 8.40
CA SER A 6 -19.59 2.74 8.96
C SER A 6 -18.87 2.29 10.24
N ASN A 7 -17.68 2.85 10.50
CA ASN A 7 -16.80 2.56 11.65
C ASN A 7 -16.71 1.06 11.98
N PRO A 8 -16.27 0.23 11.03
CA PRO A 8 -16.39 -1.22 11.12
C PRO A 8 -15.43 -1.86 12.15
N ILE A 9 -14.31 -1.21 12.47
CA ILE A 9 -13.30 -1.70 13.40
C ILE A 9 -13.42 -0.92 14.73
N PRO A 10 -13.78 -1.59 15.83
CA PRO A 10 -13.79 -0.97 17.16
C PRO A 10 -12.40 -0.51 17.59
N GLY A 11 -12.32 0.58 18.36
CA GLY A 11 -11.06 1.08 18.94
C GLY A 11 -10.28 2.05 18.06
N LEU A 12 -10.59 2.16 16.77
CA LEU A 12 -9.98 3.16 15.89
C LEU A 12 -10.63 4.53 16.05
N LYS A 13 -9.84 5.58 15.90
CA LYS A 13 -10.32 6.96 15.81
C LYS A 13 -10.81 7.20 14.38
N TYR A 14 -12.08 7.55 14.22
CA TYR A 14 -12.66 7.88 12.93
C TYR A 14 -12.94 9.38 12.87
N HIS A 15 -12.29 10.05 11.92
CA HIS A 15 -12.58 11.44 11.61
C HIS A 15 -13.84 11.52 10.75
N THR A 16 -14.82 12.29 11.20
CA THR A 16 -16.08 12.47 10.47
C THR A 16 -15.99 13.74 9.65
N PHE A 17 -16.16 13.62 8.34
CA PHE A 17 -16.17 14.73 7.38
C PHE A 17 -15.04 15.77 7.57
N ASP A 18 -13.81 15.30 7.68
CA ASP A 18 -12.62 16.15 7.58
C ASP A 18 -12.15 16.16 6.11
N PHE A 19 -12.35 17.29 5.43
CA PHE A 19 -12.10 17.42 3.99
C PHE A 19 -10.62 17.64 3.70
N GLU A 20 -9.97 18.60 4.35
CA GLU A 20 -8.54 18.89 4.19
C GLU A 20 -7.68 17.64 4.45
N ARG A 21 -7.88 16.98 5.60
CA ARG A 21 -7.21 15.72 5.92
C ARG A 21 -7.49 14.66 4.86
N GLY A 22 -8.71 14.62 4.35
CA GLY A 22 -9.08 13.67 3.32
C GLY A 22 -8.29 13.83 2.04
N ILE A 23 -7.95 15.06 1.63
CA ILE A 23 -7.21 15.34 0.38
C ILE A 23 -5.81 14.75 0.49
N GLU A 24 -5.13 14.99 1.62
CA GLU A 24 -3.79 14.46 1.88
C GLU A 24 -3.77 12.91 1.84
N HIS A 25 -4.84 12.26 2.32
CA HIS A 25 -4.98 10.81 2.19
C HIS A 25 -5.28 10.34 0.76
N LEU A 26 -6.04 11.10 -0.03
CA LEU A 26 -6.27 10.77 -1.44
C LEU A 26 -4.95 10.82 -2.23
N GLU A 27 -4.11 11.80 -1.93
CA GLU A 27 -2.76 11.95 -2.49
C GLU A 27 -1.83 10.81 -2.08
N LEU A 28 -1.78 10.48 -0.78
CA LEU A 28 -0.99 9.36 -0.24
C LEU A 28 -1.30 8.03 -0.94
N TYR A 29 -2.57 7.79 -1.28
CA TYR A 29 -3.02 6.58 -1.97
C TYR A 29 -3.05 6.69 -3.50
N GLY A 30 -2.66 7.84 -4.06
CA GLY A 30 -2.65 8.05 -5.50
C GLY A 30 -4.04 7.93 -6.13
N VAL A 31 -5.07 8.35 -5.41
CA VAL A 31 -6.46 8.22 -5.86
C VAL A 31 -6.69 9.13 -7.06
N ARG A 32 -7.21 8.57 -8.15
CA ARG A 32 -7.47 9.32 -9.39
C ARG A 32 -8.84 9.99 -9.43
N TYR A 33 -9.85 9.35 -8.84
CA TYR A 33 -11.23 9.81 -8.91
C TYR A 33 -11.84 9.92 -7.52
N TYR A 34 -12.44 11.07 -7.25
CA TYR A 34 -13.25 11.31 -6.07
C TYR A 34 -14.74 11.34 -6.45
N VAL A 35 -15.59 10.71 -5.65
CA VAL A 35 -17.05 10.70 -5.88
C VAL A 35 -17.74 11.40 -4.71
N ALA A 36 -18.42 12.50 -5.01
CA ALA A 36 -19.22 13.25 -4.05
C ALA A 36 -20.72 13.04 -4.31
N PHE A 37 -21.52 13.08 -3.25
CA PHE A 37 -22.99 13.01 -3.36
C PHE A 37 -23.73 13.89 -2.35
N SER A 38 -23.10 14.24 -1.23
CA SER A 38 -23.69 15.11 -0.21
C SER A 38 -23.46 16.58 -0.54
N GLU A 39 -24.46 17.43 -0.29
CA GLU A 39 -24.37 18.90 -0.47
C GLU A 39 -23.10 19.50 0.15
N GLU A 40 -22.73 19.03 1.34
CA GLU A 40 -21.52 19.45 2.07
C GLU A 40 -20.23 19.15 1.29
N ALA A 41 -20.10 17.94 0.74
CA ALA A 41 -18.94 17.55 -0.07
C ALA A 41 -18.87 18.31 -1.39
N LEU A 42 -20.03 18.58 -1.99
CA LEU A 42 -20.11 19.37 -3.23
C LEU A 42 -19.72 20.84 -2.96
N ALA A 43 -20.04 21.38 -1.79
CA ALA A 43 -19.63 22.73 -1.39
C ALA A 43 -18.11 22.82 -1.22
N GLU A 44 -17.49 21.90 -0.48
CA GLU A 44 -16.03 21.84 -0.29
C GLU A 44 -15.27 21.70 -1.61
N VAL A 45 -15.75 20.80 -2.49
CA VAL A 45 -15.19 20.62 -3.84
C VAL A 45 -15.29 21.91 -4.66
N ALA A 46 -16.40 22.64 -4.57
CA ALA A 46 -16.59 23.90 -5.29
C ALA A 46 -15.66 25.03 -4.81
N GLU A 47 -15.11 24.95 -3.60
CA GLU A 47 -14.11 25.88 -3.09
C GLU A 47 -12.70 25.60 -3.63
N GLN A 48 -12.46 24.42 -4.23
CA GLN A 48 -11.17 23.98 -4.74
C GLN A 48 -11.22 23.56 -6.23
N PRO A 49 -11.63 24.45 -7.14
CA PRO A 49 -11.82 24.12 -8.55
C PRO A 49 -10.53 23.70 -9.27
N ASP A 50 -9.36 24.05 -8.72
CA ASP A 50 -8.05 23.68 -9.27
C ASP A 50 -7.66 22.22 -8.94
N VAL A 51 -8.30 21.60 -7.93
CA VAL A 51 -8.00 20.24 -7.46
C VAL A 51 -9.08 19.24 -7.90
N PHE A 52 -10.30 19.68 -8.18
CA PHE A 52 -11.40 18.78 -8.50
C PHE A 52 -12.01 19.14 -9.85
N GLU A 53 -11.60 18.44 -10.91
CA GLU A 53 -12.18 18.58 -12.24
C GLU A 53 -13.39 17.65 -12.37
N GLU A 54 -14.60 18.19 -12.51
CA GLU A 54 -15.79 17.35 -12.72
C GLU A 54 -15.76 16.69 -14.10
N VAL A 55 -15.70 15.35 -14.12
CA VAL A 55 -15.62 14.55 -15.36
C VAL A 55 -16.89 13.80 -15.68
N ALA A 56 -17.74 13.53 -14.70
CA ALA A 56 -19.03 12.85 -14.92
C ALA A 56 -20.04 13.13 -13.82
N VAL A 57 -21.32 13.01 -14.19
CA VAL A 57 -22.45 13.03 -13.25
C VAL A 57 -23.36 11.84 -13.53
N SER A 58 -23.74 11.11 -12.48
CA SER A 58 -24.65 9.98 -12.55
C SER A 58 -25.68 10.04 -11.42
N GLY A 59 -26.87 10.53 -11.72
CA GLY A 59 -27.91 10.75 -10.71
C GLY A 59 -27.42 11.75 -9.64
N PRO A 60 -27.39 11.37 -8.34
CA PRO A 60 -26.89 12.23 -7.27
C PRO A 60 -25.36 12.22 -7.13
N PHE A 61 -24.64 11.41 -7.91
CA PHE A 61 -23.19 11.25 -7.78
C PHE A 61 -22.47 12.14 -8.78
N HIS A 62 -21.56 12.96 -8.27
CA HIS A 62 -20.63 13.78 -9.03
C HIS A 62 -19.24 13.14 -8.94
N VAL A 63 -18.60 12.96 -10.10
CA VAL A 63 -17.29 12.32 -10.21
C VAL A 63 -16.28 13.38 -10.62
N TYR A 64 -15.25 13.52 -9.79
CA TYR A 64 -14.15 14.46 -9.99
C TYR A 64 -12.87 13.70 -10.28
N GLU A 65 -12.15 14.10 -11.31
CA GLU A 65 -10.74 13.71 -11.52
C GLU A 65 -9.86 14.64 -10.68
N LEU A 66 -8.94 14.04 -9.94
CA LEU A 66 -7.96 14.74 -9.11
C LEU A 66 -6.68 14.99 -9.94
N PRO A 67 -5.81 15.93 -9.53
CA PRO A 67 -4.46 16.02 -10.07
C PRO A 67 -3.85 14.64 -10.12
N ARG A 68 -3.13 14.34 -11.19
CA ARG A 68 -2.46 13.06 -11.32
C ARG A 68 -1.36 12.98 -10.27
N PHE A 69 -1.67 12.37 -9.14
CA PHE A 69 -0.68 11.94 -8.16
C PHE A 69 0.17 10.84 -8.78
N ASP A 70 1.47 10.93 -8.59
CA ASP A 70 2.36 9.86 -9.03
C ASP A 70 2.12 8.61 -8.19
N LEU A 71 2.14 7.45 -8.87
CA LEU A 71 1.98 6.15 -8.21
C LEU A 71 3.27 5.73 -7.47
N VAL A 72 4.37 6.40 -7.81
CA VAL A 72 5.70 6.20 -7.24
C VAL A 72 6.28 7.57 -6.94
N ASP A 73 6.39 7.90 -5.66
CA ASP A 73 6.93 9.18 -5.19
C ASP A 73 8.37 8.99 -4.71
N VAL A 74 9.23 10.00 -4.92
CA VAL A 74 10.56 10.02 -4.30
C VAL A 74 10.43 10.57 -2.88
N ALA A 75 11.01 9.88 -1.90
CA ALA A 75 10.97 10.31 -0.52
C ALA A 75 11.67 11.66 -0.34
N THR A 76 10.98 12.62 0.26
CA THR A 76 11.49 13.97 0.55
C THR A 76 12.34 14.01 1.82
N HIS A 77 12.13 13.04 2.72
CA HIS A 77 12.84 12.89 3.99
C HIS A 77 13.44 11.49 4.13
N GLN A 78 14.52 11.38 4.90
CA GLN A 78 15.15 10.11 5.20
C GLN A 78 14.17 9.21 5.96
N PRO A 79 13.85 8.01 5.43
CA PRO A 79 13.00 7.06 6.14
C PRO A 79 13.67 6.52 7.40
N ALA A 80 12.85 6.10 8.35
CA ALA A 80 13.30 5.35 9.52
C ALA A 80 12.81 3.90 9.45
N VAL A 81 13.47 3.00 10.18
CA VAL A 81 12.97 1.64 10.40
C VAL A 81 12.47 1.51 11.82
N TYR A 82 11.26 1.00 11.97
CA TYR A 82 10.70 0.68 13.27
C TYR A 82 11.29 -0.62 13.81
N GLU A 83 11.83 -0.56 15.02
CA GLU A 83 12.26 -1.74 15.77
C GLU A 83 11.35 -1.90 16.98
N ASP A 84 10.48 -2.92 16.98
CA ASP A 84 9.54 -3.17 18.09
C ASP A 84 10.22 -3.79 19.34
N GLY A 85 11.55 -3.86 19.35
CA GLY A 85 12.37 -4.47 20.39
C GLY A 85 12.23 -6.00 20.52
N ARG A 86 11.38 -6.66 19.72
CA ARG A 86 11.06 -8.10 19.76
C ARG A 86 11.52 -8.77 18.47
N GLY A 87 12.65 -9.46 18.54
CA GLY A 87 13.21 -10.17 17.38
C GLY A 87 12.19 -11.12 16.72
N ALA A 88 12.14 -11.09 15.38
CA ALA A 88 11.25 -11.95 14.60
C ALA A 88 11.54 -13.45 14.85
N SER A 89 10.50 -14.24 15.14
CA SER A 89 10.63 -15.68 15.25
C SER A 89 11.00 -16.32 13.89
N LEU A 90 11.83 -17.37 13.95
CA LEU A 90 12.13 -18.22 12.79
C LEU A 90 10.86 -18.75 12.11
N PHE A 91 9.79 -18.97 12.89
CA PHE A 91 8.55 -19.54 12.38
C PHE A 91 7.74 -18.56 11.54
N SER A 92 7.68 -17.28 11.94
CA SER A 92 7.01 -16.24 11.15
C SER A 92 7.76 -15.97 9.85
N THR A 93 9.09 -15.98 9.90
CA THR A 93 9.95 -15.82 8.73
C THR A 93 9.76 -16.96 7.71
N VAL A 94 9.64 -18.21 8.16
CA VAL A 94 9.54 -19.38 7.28
C VAL A 94 8.15 -19.56 6.67
N LEU A 95 7.08 -19.24 7.41
CA LEU A 95 5.71 -19.50 6.97
C LEU A 95 4.94 -18.27 6.52
N GLY A 96 5.50 -17.06 6.68
CA GLY A 96 4.81 -15.81 6.36
C GLY A 96 3.56 -15.57 7.23
N VAL A 97 3.49 -16.22 8.40
CA VAL A 97 2.39 -16.09 9.35
C VAL A 97 2.86 -15.19 10.50
N PRO A 98 2.17 -14.07 10.76
CA PRO A 98 2.49 -13.20 11.89
C PRO A 98 2.52 -13.98 13.22
N GLN A 99 3.48 -13.64 14.08
CA GLN A 99 3.66 -14.33 15.37
C GLN A 99 2.43 -14.17 16.29
N SER A 100 1.70 -13.06 16.14
CA SER A 100 0.42 -12.78 16.79
C SER A 100 -0.66 -13.85 16.56
N ILE A 101 -0.74 -14.43 15.35
CA ILE A 101 -1.71 -15.51 15.05
C ILE A 101 -1.40 -16.80 15.84
N ILE A 102 -0.14 -17.02 16.18
CA ILE A 102 0.35 -18.27 16.81
C ILE A 102 0.34 -18.17 18.33
N THR A 103 0.76 -17.02 18.85
CA THR A 103 0.89 -16.76 20.29
C THR A 103 -0.42 -16.34 20.94
N GLY A 104 -1.39 -15.86 20.15
CA GLY A 104 -2.62 -15.27 20.65
C GLY A 104 -2.41 -13.94 21.37
N GLU A 105 -1.20 -13.37 21.27
CA GLU A 105 -0.93 -11.99 21.67
C GLU A 105 -1.50 -11.02 20.63
N ASP A 106 -1.92 -9.85 21.11
CA ASP A 106 -2.58 -8.81 20.31
C ASP A 106 -1.86 -8.58 18.98
N LEU A 107 -2.63 -8.62 17.89
CA LEU A 107 -2.25 -8.23 16.51
C LEU A 107 -1.60 -6.84 16.43
N ALA A 108 -1.70 -6.09 17.52
CA ALA A 108 -1.40 -4.70 17.67
C ALA A 108 0.10 -4.47 18.00
N ALA A 109 0.80 -5.44 18.59
CA ALA A 109 2.23 -5.32 18.94
C ALA A 109 3.23 -5.06 17.77
N GLU A 110 2.79 -5.14 16.51
CA GLU A 110 3.60 -5.15 15.29
C GLU A 110 3.63 -3.75 14.63
N PHE A 111 4.46 -3.56 13.60
CA PHE A 111 4.51 -2.35 12.71
C PHE A 111 3.13 -1.73 12.36
N GLY A 112 2.04 -2.51 12.43
CA GLY A 112 0.67 -2.04 12.27
C GLY A 112 0.21 -0.99 13.29
N GLU A 113 0.53 -1.12 14.60
CA GLU A 113 0.15 -0.08 15.60
C GLU A 113 0.81 1.25 15.28
N LEU A 114 2.13 1.23 15.05
CA LEU A 114 2.89 2.40 14.65
C LEU A 114 2.36 2.99 13.34
N ALA A 115 2.03 2.15 12.36
CA ALA A 115 1.48 2.61 11.09
C ALA A 115 0.11 3.27 11.27
N PHE A 116 -0.71 2.83 12.23
CA PHE A 116 -1.96 3.51 12.57
C PHE A 116 -1.72 4.85 13.26
N GLU A 117 -0.79 4.92 14.20
CA GLU A 117 -0.42 6.18 14.87
C GLU A 117 0.11 7.19 13.84
N TRP A 118 1.00 6.75 12.96
CA TRP A 118 1.53 7.54 11.85
C TRP A 118 0.41 8.01 10.92
N TYR A 119 -0.54 7.14 10.61
CA TYR A 119 -1.68 7.48 9.75
C TYR A 119 -2.62 8.50 10.41
N GLU A 120 -2.66 8.55 11.75
CA GLU A 120 -3.42 9.56 12.50
C GLU A 120 -2.73 10.93 12.51
N GLU A 121 -1.40 10.97 12.43
CA GLU A 121 -0.60 12.20 12.39
C GLU A 121 -0.32 12.67 10.96
N ILE A 122 -1.27 13.42 10.39
CA ILE A 122 -1.18 13.85 8.98
C ILE A 122 0.10 14.66 8.68
N GLU A 123 0.57 15.45 9.64
CA GLU A 123 1.82 16.23 9.54
C GLU A 123 3.07 15.34 9.34
N LEU A 124 2.97 14.02 9.55
CA LEU A 124 4.04 13.04 9.36
C LEU A 124 3.95 12.28 8.03
N VAL A 125 2.99 12.58 7.15
CA VAL A 125 2.76 11.80 5.91
C VAL A 125 3.99 11.72 4.99
N ASP A 126 4.85 12.74 5.01
CA ASP A 126 6.12 12.78 4.26
C ASP A 126 7.30 12.08 4.98
N ARG A 127 7.10 11.72 6.24
CA ARG A 127 8.13 11.13 7.12
C ARG A 127 7.85 9.64 7.26
N LEU A 128 8.23 8.92 6.21
CA LEU A 128 7.91 7.50 6.04
C LEU A 128 8.67 6.61 7.03
N VAL A 129 7.97 5.59 7.53
CA VAL A 129 8.56 4.54 8.37
C VAL A 129 8.42 3.20 7.67
N ALA A 130 9.47 2.39 7.73
CA ALA A 130 9.48 1.04 7.18
C ALA A 130 9.61 -0.02 8.29
N ALA A 131 9.09 -1.20 8.04
CA ALA A 131 9.21 -2.36 8.94
C ALA A 131 10.59 -3.02 8.85
N ASP A 132 11.29 -2.80 7.74
CA ASP A 132 12.67 -3.20 7.51
C ASP A 132 13.30 -2.20 6.52
N GLY A 133 14.62 -2.21 6.39
CA GLY A 133 15.32 -1.29 5.51
C GLY A 133 16.83 -1.39 5.60
N PRO A 134 17.55 -0.65 4.75
CA PRO A 134 19.01 -0.57 4.78
C PRO A 134 19.57 -0.27 6.18
N PRO A 135 20.73 -0.84 6.56
CA PRO A 135 21.31 -0.68 7.90
C PRO A 135 21.68 0.78 8.24
N GLU A 136 21.85 1.63 7.23
CA GLU A 136 22.12 3.06 7.38
C GLU A 136 20.89 3.90 7.77
N TRP A 137 19.68 3.37 7.65
CA TRP A 137 18.48 4.07 8.10
C TRP A 137 18.39 4.08 9.64
N PRO A 138 18.02 5.22 10.24
CA PRO A 138 17.84 5.31 11.69
C PRO A 138 16.79 4.31 12.16
N ARG A 139 17.08 3.67 13.29
CA ARG A 139 16.19 2.75 13.98
C ARG A 139 15.47 3.50 15.08
N ILE A 140 14.15 3.39 15.11
CA ILE A 140 13.28 4.11 16.04
C ILE A 140 12.38 3.15 16.80
N GLU A 141 12.05 3.50 18.05
CA GLU A 141 11.10 2.76 18.89
C GLU A 141 9.72 3.44 18.92
N GLY A 142 9.62 4.68 18.44
CA GLY A 142 8.40 5.48 18.38
C GLY A 142 8.50 6.62 17.39
N LEU A 143 7.37 7.26 17.06
CA LEU A 143 7.32 8.34 16.06
C LEU A 143 8.02 9.62 16.53
N GLU A 144 8.16 9.81 17.85
CA GLU A 144 8.88 10.93 18.45
C GLU A 144 10.37 10.99 18.05
N ASP A 145 10.95 9.84 17.70
CA ASP A 145 12.36 9.70 17.33
C ASP A 145 12.59 9.84 15.81
N LEU A 146 11.54 10.12 15.03
CA LEU A 146 11.68 10.23 13.58
C LEU A 146 12.73 11.29 13.21
N PRO A 147 13.61 10.99 12.24
CA PRO A 147 14.59 11.98 11.77
C PRO A 147 13.88 13.14 11.07
N LEU A 148 14.52 14.31 11.11
CA LEU A 148 14.19 15.47 10.26
C LEU A 148 15.34 15.74 9.30
N VAL A 149 15.68 14.74 8.48
CA VAL A 149 16.76 14.81 7.50
C VAL A 149 16.15 14.90 6.10
N PRO A 150 16.14 16.07 5.44
CA PRO A 150 15.63 16.21 4.09
C PRO A 150 16.58 15.54 3.08
N LEU A 151 16.03 14.89 2.06
CA LEU A 151 16.77 14.25 0.96
C LEU A 151 16.91 15.15 -0.28
N GLY A 152 16.29 16.34 -0.25
CA GLY A 152 16.20 17.25 -1.39
C GLY A 152 15.01 16.94 -2.30
N GLU A 153 14.69 17.85 -3.20
CA GLU A 153 13.66 17.66 -4.21
C GLU A 153 14.24 16.90 -5.41
N HIS A 154 13.53 15.85 -5.85
CA HIS A 154 13.92 15.01 -6.97
C HIS A 154 12.71 14.73 -7.86
N ASP A 155 12.58 15.44 -8.98
CA ASP A 155 11.64 15.06 -10.05
C ASP A 155 12.29 14.00 -10.92
N ALA A 156 12.19 12.75 -10.49
CA ALA A 156 13.02 11.69 -11.04
C ALA A 156 12.27 10.55 -11.71
N VAL A 157 10.99 10.35 -11.42
CA VAL A 157 10.26 9.15 -11.85
C VAL A 157 9.49 9.39 -13.14
N THR A 158 9.63 8.47 -14.09
CA THR A 158 8.94 8.49 -15.38
C THR A 158 8.52 7.09 -15.82
N ASN A 159 7.71 7.01 -16.88
CA ASN A 159 7.30 5.75 -17.52
C ASN A 159 6.70 4.72 -16.56
N VAL A 160 5.92 5.19 -15.57
CA VAL A 160 5.25 4.28 -14.64
C VAL A 160 4.19 3.47 -15.40
N VAL A 161 4.36 2.15 -15.42
CA VAL A 161 3.42 1.20 -16.03
C VAL A 161 3.04 0.16 -14.97
N ILE A 162 1.73 -0.01 -14.79
CA ILE A 162 1.16 -1.02 -13.89
C ILE A 162 0.34 -2.02 -14.71
N THR A 163 0.52 -3.30 -14.41
CA THR A 163 -0.30 -4.42 -14.90
C THR A 163 -0.94 -5.14 -13.71
N ASP A 164 -1.50 -6.33 -13.94
CA ASP A 164 -2.14 -7.11 -12.88
C ASP A 164 -1.15 -7.60 -11.80
N ASP A 165 0.10 -7.85 -12.18
CA ASP A 165 1.13 -8.46 -11.33
C ASP A 165 2.48 -7.76 -11.38
N THR A 166 2.61 -6.67 -12.15
CA THR A 166 3.88 -5.98 -12.35
C THR A 166 3.71 -4.47 -12.24
N LEU A 167 4.70 -3.78 -11.68
CA LEU A 167 4.86 -2.34 -11.74
C LEU A 167 6.28 -2.02 -12.20
N THR A 168 6.42 -1.24 -13.27
CA THR A 168 7.72 -0.75 -13.75
C THR A 168 7.76 0.76 -13.75
N PHE A 169 8.94 1.32 -13.54
CA PHE A 169 9.20 2.75 -13.70
C PHE A 169 10.68 3.00 -13.98
N ASP A 170 10.96 4.14 -14.59
CA ASP A 170 12.32 4.66 -14.74
C ASP A 170 12.56 5.79 -13.75
N THR A 171 13.76 5.85 -13.15
CA THR A 171 14.13 6.89 -12.20
C THR A 171 15.57 7.38 -12.38
N THR A 172 15.79 8.67 -12.16
CA THR A 172 17.13 9.25 -12.07
C THR A 172 17.64 9.39 -10.63
N ALA A 173 16.78 9.22 -9.62
CA ALA A 173 17.10 9.34 -8.21
C ALA A 173 17.60 8.02 -7.61
N ILE A 174 18.68 7.49 -8.18
CA ILE A 174 19.31 6.23 -7.74
C ILE A 174 19.83 6.37 -6.30
N GLY A 175 19.53 5.40 -5.45
CA GLY A 175 19.88 5.39 -4.04
C GLY A 175 18.95 6.20 -3.14
N VAL A 176 17.99 6.94 -3.70
CA VAL A 176 16.97 7.67 -2.94
C VAL A 176 15.73 6.80 -2.76
N PRO A 177 15.16 6.66 -1.55
CA PRO A 177 13.98 5.81 -1.34
C PRO A 177 12.78 6.30 -2.16
N HIS A 178 12.03 5.37 -2.74
CA HIS A 178 10.79 5.64 -3.48
C HIS A 178 9.62 4.94 -2.78
N LEU A 179 8.54 5.68 -2.53
CA LEU A 179 7.27 5.14 -2.05
C LEU A 179 6.43 4.71 -3.25
N VAL A 180 6.17 3.41 -3.35
CA VAL A 180 5.25 2.84 -4.33
C VAL A 180 3.88 2.73 -3.67
N LYS A 181 2.88 3.47 -4.18
CA LYS A 181 1.50 3.55 -3.68
C LYS A 181 0.67 2.31 -3.99
N ILE A 182 1.25 1.14 -3.78
CA ILE A 182 0.62 -0.18 -3.85
C ILE A 182 0.86 -0.88 -2.52
N SER A 183 -0.15 -1.56 -2.02
CA SER A 183 -0.06 -2.32 -0.77
C SER A 183 1.06 -3.36 -0.81
N TYR A 184 1.86 -3.40 0.25
CA TYR A 184 2.91 -4.38 0.43
C TYR A 184 2.35 -5.79 0.68
N PHE A 185 3.01 -6.77 0.08
CA PHE A 185 2.87 -8.19 0.35
C PHE A 185 4.25 -8.87 0.22
N PRO A 186 4.55 -9.92 1.00
CA PRO A 186 5.86 -10.60 0.98
C PRO A 186 6.27 -11.20 -0.38
N ASN A 187 5.30 -11.43 -1.25
CA ASN A 187 5.49 -12.03 -2.57
C ASN A 187 5.96 -11.04 -3.63
N TRP A 188 5.90 -9.74 -3.36
CA TRP A 188 6.51 -8.76 -4.25
C TRP A 188 8.03 -8.92 -4.26
N LYS A 189 8.63 -8.86 -5.44
CA LYS A 189 10.07 -8.82 -5.67
C LYS A 189 10.41 -7.58 -6.47
N ALA A 190 11.53 -6.95 -6.13
CA ALA A 190 12.06 -5.83 -6.88
C ALA A 190 13.35 -6.25 -7.62
N GLU A 191 13.41 -5.95 -8.91
CA GLU A 191 14.63 -5.95 -9.71
C GLU A 191 15.04 -4.51 -10.00
N GLY A 192 16.35 -4.25 -10.00
CA GLY A 192 16.87 -2.89 -10.15
C GLY A 192 16.72 -2.01 -8.91
N ALA A 193 16.25 -2.55 -7.78
CA ALA A 193 16.16 -1.87 -6.49
C ALA A 193 16.33 -2.84 -5.32
N THR A 194 16.65 -2.33 -4.13
CA THR A 194 16.53 -3.10 -2.89
C THR A 194 15.12 -2.95 -2.30
N GLY A 195 14.67 -3.99 -1.58
CA GLY A 195 13.29 -4.10 -1.09
C GLY A 195 12.46 -5.09 -1.94
N PRO A 196 11.13 -4.90 -2.04
CA PRO A 196 10.35 -3.83 -1.40
C PRO A 196 10.27 -4.03 0.12
N TYR A 197 10.33 -2.93 0.86
CA TYR A 197 10.09 -2.87 2.28
C TYR A 197 8.63 -2.49 2.54
N ARG A 198 8.03 -3.04 3.60
CA ARG A 198 6.70 -2.60 4.06
C ARG A 198 6.85 -1.22 4.69
N ALA A 199 6.24 -0.21 4.10
CA ALA A 199 6.27 1.17 4.57
C ALA A 199 4.89 1.63 5.04
N THR A 200 4.85 2.69 5.85
CA THR A 200 3.61 3.27 6.35
C THR A 200 2.75 3.80 5.19
N PRO A 201 1.40 3.64 5.26
CA PRO A 201 0.65 2.90 6.29
C PRO A 201 0.63 1.37 6.06
N SER A 202 0.86 0.89 4.85
CA SER A 202 1.22 -0.51 4.53
C SER A 202 1.57 -0.62 3.04
N LEU A 203 2.21 0.42 2.51
CA LEU A 203 2.62 0.55 1.12
C LEU A 203 4.00 -0.10 0.92
N MET A 204 4.50 -0.07 -0.31
CA MET A 204 5.83 -0.57 -0.63
C MET A 204 6.82 0.58 -0.70
N MET A 205 8.03 0.36 -0.19
CA MET A 205 9.16 1.25 -0.39
C MET A 205 10.31 0.50 -1.05
N VAL A 206 10.94 1.09 -2.05
CA VAL A 206 12.12 0.53 -2.73
C VAL A 206 13.25 1.54 -2.74
N VAL A 207 14.49 1.08 -2.80
CA VAL A 207 15.65 1.95 -3.02
C VAL A 207 16.29 1.58 -4.36
N PRO A 208 16.12 2.39 -5.42
CA PRO A 208 16.64 2.08 -6.74
C PRO A 208 18.16 1.93 -6.74
N THR A 209 18.63 0.90 -7.44
CA THR A 209 20.04 0.59 -7.70
C THR A 209 20.39 0.71 -9.19
N SER A 210 19.38 0.78 -10.06
CA SER A 210 19.48 1.09 -11.49
C SER A 210 18.41 2.09 -11.91
N GLU A 211 18.56 2.64 -13.12
CA GLU A 211 17.58 3.58 -13.70
C GLU A 211 16.22 2.92 -13.96
N HIS A 212 16.21 1.65 -14.36
CA HIS A 212 14.98 0.89 -14.56
C HIS A 212 14.69 0.04 -13.32
N VAL A 213 13.47 0.12 -12.79
CA VAL A 213 13.00 -0.66 -11.64
C VAL A 213 11.76 -1.44 -12.03
N GLU A 214 11.73 -2.73 -11.68
CA GLU A 214 10.59 -3.62 -11.88
C GLU A 214 10.20 -4.25 -10.55
N LEU A 215 8.93 -4.12 -10.17
CA LEU A 215 8.32 -4.87 -9.09
C LEU A 215 7.39 -5.92 -9.69
N SER A 216 7.57 -7.19 -9.32
CA SER A 216 6.73 -8.30 -9.77
C SER A 216 6.15 -9.08 -8.60
N PHE A 217 4.88 -9.46 -8.70
CA PHE A 217 4.19 -10.26 -7.70
C PHE A 217 4.34 -11.75 -8.03
N GLU A 218 5.14 -12.46 -7.24
CA GLU A 218 5.40 -13.87 -7.48
C GLU A 218 4.34 -14.79 -6.88
N ARG A 219 4.03 -15.88 -7.59
CA ARG A 219 3.16 -16.93 -7.06
C ARG A 219 3.91 -17.81 -6.06
N THR A 220 3.24 -18.16 -4.98
CA THR A 220 3.77 -19.13 -4.02
C THR A 220 3.73 -20.56 -4.57
N TRP A 221 4.55 -21.46 -4.01
CA TRP A 221 4.47 -22.90 -4.31
C TRP A 221 3.10 -23.50 -3.95
N ALA A 222 2.43 -22.93 -2.94
CA ALA A 222 1.12 -23.37 -2.49
C ALA A 222 0.05 -23.09 -3.56
N GLU A 223 0.12 -21.93 -4.21
CA GLU A 223 -0.73 -21.62 -5.37
C GLU A 223 -0.48 -22.59 -6.53
N TRP A 224 0.79 -22.86 -6.85
CA TRP A 224 1.14 -23.84 -7.89
C TRP A 224 0.58 -25.24 -7.57
N LEU A 225 0.69 -25.68 -6.31
CA LEU A 225 0.12 -26.95 -5.86
C LEU A 225 -1.42 -26.94 -5.95
N GLY A 226 -2.06 -25.83 -5.58
CA GLY A 226 -3.51 -25.64 -5.69
C GLY A 226 -4.02 -25.73 -7.12
N ILE A 227 -3.32 -25.10 -8.06
CA ILE A 227 -3.60 -25.18 -9.49
C ILE A 227 -3.46 -26.63 -9.98
N LEU A 228 -2.36 -27.31 -9.63
CA LEU A 228 -2.16 -28.72 -9.97
C LEU A 228 -3.29 -29.59 -9.44
N MET A 229 -3.67 -29.41 -8.18
CA MET A 229 -4.76 -30.17 -7.55
C MET A 229 -6.11 -29.93 -8.24
N THR A 230 -6.37 -28.70 -8.67
CA THR A 230 -7.58 -28.35 -9.41
C THR A 230 -7.61 -29.03 -10.78
N VAL A 231 -6.49 -29.02 -11.51
CA VAL A 231 -6.35 -29.72 -12.79
C VAL A 231 -6.57 -31.23 -12.61
N VAL A 232 -5.96 -31.83 -11.59
CA VAL A 232 -6.15 -33.25 -11.26
C VAL A 232 -7.62 -33.55 -10.91
N GLY A 233 -8.26 -32.70 -10.10
CA GLY A 233 -9.67 -32.83 -9.75
C GLY A 233 -10.60 -32.79 -10.96
N LEU A 234 -10.39 -31.86 -11.89
CA LEU A 234 -11.14 -31.79 -13.15
C LEU A 234 -10.88 -33.01 -14.04
N ALA A 235 -9.63 -33.45 -14.14
CA ALA A 235 -9.25 -34.62 -14.93
C ALA A 235 -9.90 -35.92 -14.40
N VAL A 236 -10.18 -36.02 -13.10
CA VAL A 236 -10.87 -37.16 -12.50
C VAL A 236 -12.40 -37.03 -12.63
N THR A 237 -12.95 -35.85 -12.35
CA THR A 237 -14.41 -35.65 -12.28
C THR A 237 -15.07 -35.56 -13.64
N LEU A 238 -14.47 -34.89 -14.62
CA LEU A 238 -15.06 -34.71 -15.95
C LEU A 238 -15.29 -36.05 -16.69
N PRO A 239 -14.33 -37.00 -16.74
CA PRO A 239 -14.59 -38.31 -17.34
C PRO A 239 -15.64 -39.13 -16.57
N PHE A 240 -15.68 -39.01 -15.24
CA PHE A 240 -16.68 -39.69 -14.41
C PHE A 240 -18.10 -39.16 -14.66
N ALA A 241 -18.27 -37.83 -14.67
CA ALA A 241 -19.52 -37.17 -14.98
C ALA A 241 -19.98 -37.49 -16.42
N TRP A 242 -19.06 -37.44 -17.37
CA TRP A 242 -19.33 -37.79 -18.77
C TRP A 242 -19.77 -39.25 -18.95
N ARG A 243 -19.15 -40.18 -18.21
CA ARG A 243 -19.59 -41.59 -18.18
C ARG A 243 -20.99 -41.74 -17.59
N GLN A 244 -21.38 -40.97 -16.56
CA GLN A 244 -22.73 -41.01 -16.02
C GLN A 244 -23.77 -40.46 -16.99
N MET A 245 -23.48 -39.35 -17.69
CA MET A 245 -24.39 -38.77 -18.69
C MET A 245 -24.62 -39.68 -19.90
N ARG A 246 -23.72 -40.64 -20.15
CA ARG A 246 -23.82 -41.63 -21.24
C ARG A 246 -24.48 -42.95 -20.86
N LYS A 247 -24.92 -43.11 -19.60
CA LYS A 247 -25.72 -44.29 -19.21
C LYS A 247 -27.16 -44.09 -19.72
N PRO A 248 -27.74 -45.06 -20.46
CA PRO A 248 -29.12 -45.00 -20.95
C PRO A 248 -30.14 -45.11 -19.81
#